data_AF-A0A832T5S3-F1
#
_entry.id   AF-A0A832T5S3-F1
#
_cell.length_a   1.000
_cell.length_b   1.000
_cell.length_c   1.000
_cell.angle_alpha   90.00
_cell.angle_beta   90.00
_cell.angle_gamma   90.00
#
_symmetry.space_group_name_H-M   'P 1'
#
loop_
_entity.id
_entity.type
_entity.pdbx_description
1 polymer ?
#
loop_
_entity_poly.entity_id
_entity_poly.type
_entity_poly.pdbx_seq_one_letter_code
_entity_poly.pdbx_strand_id
1 'polypeptide(L)'
;SVRLNFPKIKIITGVWVDKIPMISPLIMSGSNVITKFPLFSVFGTKEAHWIEKEILATGRELLGTFTDIDILAGKKVLEKTPYIEEEINISSENIKRVEELRENINERIESYVSKVLRKIKAS
;
A
#
# COMPACT_ATOMS: atom_id res chain seq x y z
N SER A 1 23.59 -17.41 -15.95
CA SER A 1 23.24 -16.21 -15.16
C SER A 1 22.32 -15.33 -15.98
N VAL A 2 21.06 -15.15 -15.56
CA VAL A 2 20.02 -14.47 -16.35
C VAL A 2 20.37 -13.00 -16.62
N ARG A 3 20.80 -12.23 -15.60
CA ARG A 3 21.24 -10.84 -15.77
C ARG A 3 22.41 -10.71 -16.75
N LEU A 4 23.42 -11.57 -16.64
CA LEU A 4 24.60 -11.49 -17.51
C LEU A 4 24.26 -11.81 -18.97
N ASN A 5 23.40 -12.81 -19.20
CA ASN A 5 23.00 -13.21 -20.55
C ASN A 5 21.97 -12.25 -21.17
N PHE A 6 21.19 -11.54 -20.35
CA PHE A 6 20.13 -10.64 -20.78
C PHE A 6 20.23 -9.28 -20.08
N PRO A 7 21.29 -8.48 -20.34
CA PRO A 7 21.58 -7.27 -19.57
C PRO A 7 20.50 -6.19 -19.67
N LYS A 8 19.69 -6.20 -20.72
CA LYS A 8 18.61 -5.22 -20.93
C LYS A 8 17.24 -5.68 -20.42
N ILE A 9 17.08 -6.96 -20.04
CA ILE A 9 15.78 -7.46 -19.59
C ILE A 9 15.46 -6.90 -18.20
N LYS A 10 14.19 -6.54 -18.00
CA LYS A 10 13.65 -6.21 -16.68
C LYS A 10 13.37 -7.52 -15.93
N ILE A 11 14.10 -7.76 -14.86
CA ILE A 11 13.97 -8.96 -14.02
C ILE A 11 13.04 -8.61 -12.86
N ILE A 12 11.95 -9.36 -12.73
CA ILE A 12 10.96 -9.22 -11.67
C ILE A 12 11.01 -10.49 -10.82
N THR A 13 11.20 -10.35 -9.51
CA THR A 13 11.36 -11.49 -8.59
C THR A 13 10.36 -11.40 -7.45
N GLY A 14 9.66 -12.50 -7.18
CA GLY A 14 8.74 -12.58 -6.05
C GLY A 14 9.46 -12.99 -4.76
N VAL A 15 9.12 -12.35 -3.65
CA VAL A 15 9.59 -12.68 -2.30
C VAL A 15 8.38 -12.80 -1.37
N TRP A 16 8.38 -13.84 -0.53
CA TRP A 16 7.39 -14.01 0.52
C TRP A 16 7.90 -13.42 1.85
N VAL A 17 7.00 -13.15 2.80
CA VAL A 17 7.35 -12.52 4.09
C VAL A 17 8.34 -13.33 4.93
N ASP A 18 8.32 -14.66 4.82
CA ASP A 18 9.25 -15.56 5.51
C ASP A 18 10.63 -15.62 4.83
N LYS A 19 10.79 -14.94 3.68
CA LYS A 19 12.01 -14.89 2.86
C LYS A 19 12.56 -13.48 2.67
N ILE A 20 12.27 -12.55 3.59
CA ILE A 20 12.82 -11.18 3.57
C ILE A 20 14.36 -11.14 3.37
N PRO A 21 15.17 -12.02 3.99
CA PRO A 21 16.62 -12.06 3.74
C PRO A 21 17.04 -12.28 2.28
N MET A 22 16.14 -12.74 1.41
CA MET A 22 16.42 -12.89 -0.02
C MET A 22 16.35 -11.58 -0.79
N ILE A 23 15.80 -10.50 -0.22
CA ILE A 23 15.67 -9.21 -0.90
C ILE A 23 17.04 -8.68 -1.34
N SER A 24 18.02 -8.62 -0.43
CA SER A 24 19.36 -8.12 -0.73
C SER A 24 20.06 -8.95 -1.84
N PRO A 25 20.17 -10.30 -1.73
CA PRO A 25 20.71 -11.14 -2.79
C PRO A 25 20.01 -10.99 -4.14
N LEU A 26 18.68 -10.87 -4.17
CA LEU A 26 17.92 -10.70 -5.41
C LEU A 26 18.21 -9.36 -6.08
N ILE A 27 18.30 -8.28 -5.30
CA ILE A 27 18.68 -6.97 -5.81
C ILE A 27 20.13 -7.01 -6.35
N MET A 28 21.06 -7.57 -5.59
CA MET A 28 22.48 -7.67 -5.98
C MET A 28 22.70 -8.56 -7.21
N SER A 29 21.89 -9.60 -7.38
CA SER A 29 21.91 -10.47 -8.57
C SER A 29 21.28 -9.84 -9.82
N GLY A 30 20.75 -8.62 -9.69
CA GLY A 30 20.26 -7.82 -10.81
C GLY A 30 18.74 -7.80 -10.97
N SER A 31 17.97 -8.16 -9.95
CA SER A 31 16.53 -7.92 -9.94
C SER A 31 16.22 -6.42 -10.01
N ASN A 32 15.25 -6.05 -10.84
CA ASN A 32 14.78 -4.68 -10.98
C ASN A 32 13.55 -4.39 -10.12
N VAL A 33 12.75 -5.43 -9.82
CA VAL A 33 11.50 -5.30 -9.09
C VAL A 33 11.33 -6.49 -8.15
N ILE A 34 11.05 -6.20 -6.89
CA ILE A 34 10.62 -7.20 -5.91
C ILE A 34 9.09 -7.16 -5.81
N THR A 35 8.43 -8.31 -5.91
CA THR A 35 6.96 -8.43 -5.80
C THR A 35 6.56 -9.48 -4.77
N LYS A 36 5.26 -9.72 -4.61
CA LYS A 36 4.65 -10.83 -3.85
C LYS A 36 4.75 -10.74 -2.32
N PHE A 37 5.38 -9.71 -1.76
CA PHE A 37 5.26 -9.44 -0.32
C PHE A 37 4.05 -8.51 -0.08
N PRO A 38 3.19 -8.78 0.92
CA PRO A 38 1.95 -8.06 1.18
C PRO A 38 2.23 -6.69 1.83
N LEU A 39 2.61 -5.72 1.02
CA LEU A 39 3.09 -4.40 1.42
C LEU A 39 2.26 -3.73 2.54
N PHE A 40 0.94 -3.62 2.34
CA PHE A 40 0.05 -2.96 3.31
C PHE A 40 -0.05 -3.71 4.64
N SER A 41 0.04 -5.04 4.62
CA SER A 41 -0.06 -5.86 5.84
C SER A 41 1.20 -5.83 6.68
N VAL A 42 2.34 -5.48 6.10
CA VAL A 42 3.65 -5.45 6.78
C VAL A 42 4.12 -4.04 7.13
N PHE A 43 3.38 -3.00 6.72
CA PHE A 43 3.79 -1.62 6.98
C PHE A 43 3.85 -1.35 8.50
N GLY A 44 4.93 -0.71 8.94
CA GLY A 44 5.16 -0.38 10.35
C GLY A 44 5.48 -1.59 11.25
N THR A 45 5.49 -2.82 10.72
CA THR A 45 5.84 -4.02 11.51
C THR A 45 7.35 -4.24 11.59
N LYS A 46 7.77 -5.24 12.37
CA LYS A 46 9.19 -5.64 12.44
C LYS A 46 9.72 -6.09 11.06
N GLU A 47 8.87 -6.70 10.25
CA GLU A 47 9.19 -7.13 8.89
C GLU A 47 9.50 -5.94 7.98
N ALA A 48 8.74 -4.85 8.06
CA ALA A 48 9.02 -3.63 7.31
C ALA A 48 10.41 -3.05 7.61
N HIS A 49 10.79 -2.99 8.89
CA HIS A 49 12.13 -2.54 9.28
C HIS A 49 13.23 -3.43 8.71
N TRP A 50 12.98 -4.75 8.66
CA TRP A 50 13.92 -5.68 8.06
C TRP A 50 14.00 -5.49 6.54
N ILE A 51 12.87 -5.29 5.86
CA ILE A 51 12.83 -5.00 4.42
C ILE A 51 13.68 -3.76 4.10
N GLU A 52 13.48 -2.65 4.82
CA GLU A 52 14.27 -1.43 4.61
C GLU A 52 15.76 -1.70 4.84
N LYS A 53 16.11 -2.44 5.89
CA LYS A 53 17.49 -2.83 6.18
C LYS A 53 18.12 -3.65 5.05
N GLU A 54 17.40 -4.64 4.51
CA GLU A 54 17.88 -5.46 3.38
C GLU A 54 18.09 -4.62 2.12
N ILE A 55 17.19 -3.66 1.83
CA ILE A 55 17.32 -2.77 0.68
C ILE A 55 18.54 -1.86 0.85
N LEU A 56 18.68 -1.20 2.00
CA LEU A 56 19.79 -0.29 2.31
C LEU A 56 21.14 -1.02 2.30
N ALA A 57 21.18 -2.28 2.74
CA ALA A 57 22.38 -3.12 2.71
C ALA A 57 22.92 -3.37 1.29
N THR A 58 22.11 -3.18 0.24
CA THR A 58 22.56 -3.27 -1.15
C THR A 58 23.22 -2.00 -1.68
N GLY A 59 23.31 -0.95 -0.87
CA GLY A 59 23.78 0.38 -1.29
C GLY A 59 22.77 1.16 -2.12
N ARG A 60 21.52 0.69 -2.19
CA ARG A 60 20.41 1.43 -2.82
C ARG A 60 19.78 2.40 -1.85
N GLU A 61 19.29 3.51 -2.39
CA GLU A 61 18.46 4.46 -1.63
C GLU A 61 16.98 4.06 -1.68
N LEU A 62 16.28 4.36 -0.59
CA LEU A 62 14.82 4.27 -0.50
C LEU A 62 14.20 5.62 -0.87
N LEU A 63 13.31 5.61 -1.86
CA LEU A 63 12.52 6.78 -2.30
C LEU A 63 11.13 6.82 -1.63
N GLY A 64 11.03 6.25 -0.45
CA GLY A 64 9.80 6.00 0.27
C GLY A 64 10.11 5.33 1.60
N THR A 65 9.06 4.86 2.29
CA THR A 65 9.20 4.17 3.56
C THR A 65 8.22 3.01 3.66
N PHE A 66 8.60 2.02 4.45
CA PHE A 66 7.78 0.91 4.89
C PHE A 66 7.45 1.02 6.39
N THR A 67 8.08 1.94 7.12
CA THR A 67 8.11 1.99 8.58
C THR A 67 7.55 3.28 9.16
N ASP A 68 7.66 4.41 8.46
CA ASP A 68 7.22 5.72 8.96
C ASP A 68 5.69 5.88 8.82
N ILE A 69 4.99 5.60 9.92
CA ILE A 69 3.52 5.69 10.00
C ILE A 69 3.04 7.13 9.88
N ASP A 70 3.82 8.12 10.33
CA ASP A 70 3.42 9.52 10.25
C ASP A 70 3.47 10.02 8.80
N ILE A 71 4.43 9.54 8.00
CA ILE A 71 4.41 9.75 6.54
C ILE A 71 3.18 9.10 5.91
N LEU A 72 2.88 7.84 6.27
CA LEU A 72 1.68 7.16 5.76
C LEU A 72 0.38 7.89 6.13
N ALA A 73 0.32 8.46 7.33
CA ALA A 73 -0.81 9.23 7.83
C ALA A 73 -0.88 10.67 7.29
N GLY A 74 0.07 11.08 6.44
CA GLY A 74 0.15 12.45 5.90
C GLY A 74 0.51 13.51 6.94
N LYS A 75 1.00 13.11 8.12
CA LYS A 75 1.44 14.03 9.19
C LYS A 75 2.86 14.54 8.97
N LYS A 76 3.65 13.82 8.18
CA LYS A 76 5.04 14.14 7.86
C LYS A 76 5.24 14.06 6.34
N VAL A 77 5.98 15.02 5.80
CA VAL A 77 6.31 15.06 4.37
C VAL A 77 7.47 14.09 4.09
N LEU A 78 7.33 13.30 3.03
CA LEU A 78 8.39 12.42 2.53
C LEU A 78 9.38 13.23 1.69
N GLU A 79 10.62 13.37 2.16
CA GLU A 79 11.64 14.22 1.51
C GLU A 79 12.12 13.65 0.17
N LYS A 80 12.31 12.34 0.08
CA LYS A 80 12.86 11.66 -1.11
C LYS A 80 11.74 10.90 -1.81
N THR A 81 11.05 11.57 -2.73
CA THR A 81 10.01 10.94 -3.55
C THR A 81 10.10 11.46 -5.00
N PRO A 82 9.98 10.57 -6.02
CA PRO A 82 9.86 11.01 -7.41
C PRO A 82 8.44 11.48 -7.74
N TYR A 83 7.47 11.24 -6.85
CA TYR A 83 6.09 11.62 -7.06
C TYR A 83 5.89 13.08 -6.72
N ILE A 84 5.29 13.81 -7.65
CA ILE A 84 4.85 15.19 -7.48
C ILE A 84 3.42 15.11 -6.94
N GLU A 85 3.08 15.92 -5.94
CA GLU A 85 1.70 16.06 -5.50
C GLU A 85 0.86 16.61 -6.67
N GLU A 86 -0.02 15.77 -7.21
CA GLU A 86 -0.99 16.17 -8.21
C GLU A 86 -2.28 16.59 -7.53
N GLU A 87 -2.82 17.75 -7.93
CA GLU A 87 -4.13 18.17 -7.47
C GLU A 87 -5.19 17.25 -8.09
N ILE A 88 -5.78 16.38 -7.27
CA ILE A 88 -6.84 15.47 -7.72
C ILE A 88 -8.12 16.29 -7.93
N ASN A 89 -8.37 16.68 -9.17
CA ASN A 89 -9.58 17.41 -9.53
C ASN A 89 -10.74 16.41 -9.71
N ILE A 90 -11.55 16.24 -8.67
CA ILE A 90 -12.73 15.37 -8.74
C ILE A 90 -13.82 16.11 -9.51
N SER A 91 -14.34 15.48 -10.57
CA SER A 91 -15.45 16.07 -11.34
C SER A 91 -16.69 16.27 -10.47
N SER A 92 -17.48 17.32 -10.78
CA SER A 92 -18.75 17.59 -10.10
C SER A 92 -19.71 16.40 -10.16
N GLU A 93 -19.70 15.64 -11.26
CA GLU A 93 -20.49 14.42 -11.43
C GLU A 93 -20.08 13.33 -10.42
N ASN A 94 -18.78 13.13 -10.22
CA ASN A 94 -18.28 12.15 -9.25
C ASN A 94 -18.61 12.56 -7.81
N ILE A 95 -18.51 13.85 -7.47
CA ILE A 95 -18.93 14.37 -6.16
C ILE A 95 -20.41 14.08 -5.93
N LYS A 96 -21.26 14.40 -6.92
CA LYS A 96 -22.70 14.15 -6.84
C LYS A 96 -23.01 12.66 -6.63
N ARG A 97 -22.32 11.78 -7.36
CA ARG A 97 -22.49 10.33 -7.24
C ARG A 97 -22.07 9.80 -5.88
N VAL A 98 -21.03 10.37 -5.26
CA VAL A 98 -20.63 10.03 -3.88
C VAL A 98 -21.68 10.46 -2.88
N GLU A 99 -22.25 11.66 -3.01
CA GLU A 99 -23.35 12.13 -2.16
C GLU A 99 -24.60 11.24 -2.29
N GLU A 100 -24.99 10.90 -3.53
CA GLU A 100 -26.12 9.98 -3.77
C GLU A 100 -25.89 8.61 -3.13
N LEU A 101 -24.66 8.07 -3.22
CA LEU A 101 -24.31 6.80 -2.56
C LEU A 101 -24.40 6.90 -1.03
N ARG A 102 -23.98 8.04 -0.47
CA ARG A 102 -24.07 8.32 0.98
C ARG A 102 -25.51 8.31 1.46
N GLU A 103 -26.39 9.02 0.78
CA GLU A 103 -27.82 9.06 1.13
C GLU A 103 -28.46 7.68 1.06
N ASN A 104 -28.21 6.93 -0.02
CA ASN A 104 -28.73 5.57 -0.16
C ASN A 104 -28.24 4.61 0.95
N ILE A 105 -26.99 4.78 1.41
CA ILE A 105 -26.45 4.00 2.53
C ILE A 105 -27.16 4.37 3.83
N ASN A 106 -27.34 5.66 4.10
CA ASN A 106 -28.03 6.16 5.30
C ASN A 106 -29.47 5.62 5.37
N GLU A 107 -30.23 5.72 4.28
CA GLU A 107 -31.61 5.20 4.21
C GLU A 107 -31.67 3.69 4.52
N ARG A 108 -30.72 2.91 3.99
CA ARG A 108 -30.63 1.47 4.28
C ARG A 108 -30.32 1.19 5.74
N ILE A 109 -29.41 1.95 6.34
CA ILE A 109 -29.08 1.83 7.77
C ILE A 109 -30.31 2.16 8.62
N GLU A 110 -30.99 3.27 8.35
CA GLU A 110 -32.19 3.68 9.09
C GLU A 110 -33.33 2.66 8.96
N SER A 111 -33.54 2.13 7.76
CA SER A 111 -34.53 1.07 7.52
C SER A 111 -34.21 -0.19 8.34
N TYR A 112 -32.94 -0.59 8.39
CA TYR A 112 -32.49 -1.73 9.17
C TYR A 112 -32.68 -1.51 10.67
N VAL A 113 -32.21 -0.38 11.20
CA VAL A 113 -32.36 0.00 12.61
C VAL A 113 -33.84 0.01 13.00
N SER A 114 -34.69 0.64 12.19
CA SER A 114 -36.14 0.70 12.43
C SER A 114 -36.80 -0.67 12.46
N LYS A 115 -36.42 -1.58 11.55
CA LYS A 115 -36.91 -2.96 11.55
C LYS A 115 -36.52 -3.73 12.82
N VAL A 116 -35.27 -3.57 13.26
CA VAL A 116 -34.77 -4.21 14.48
C VAL A 116 -35.51 -3.68 15.71
N LEU A 117 -35.64 -2.36 15.85
CA LEU A 117 -36.35 -1.74 16.98
C LEU A 117 -37.81 -2.15 17.08
N ARG A 118 -38.53 -2.26 15.95
CA ARG A 118 -39.92 -2.79 15.96
C ARG A 118 -39.98 -4.23 16.44
N LYS A 119 -39.02 -5.08 16.04
CA LYS A 119 -38.99 -6.49 16.44
C LYS A 119 -38.75 -6.64 17.95
N ILE A 120 -37.91 -5.78 18.53
CA ILE A 120 -37.68 -5.72 19.99
C ILE A 120 -38.95 -5.29 20.72
N LYS A 121 -39.65 -4.25 20.24
CA LYS A 121 -40.91 -3.77 20.88
C LYS A 121 -42.09 -4.75 20.78
N ALA A 122 -42.04 -5.70 19.84
CA ALA A 122 -43.07 -6.71 19.64
C ALA A 122 -42.78 -8.05 20.35
N SER A 123 -41.64 -8.15 21.05
CA SER A 123 -41.26 -9.28 21.92
C SER A 123 -41.48 -8.90 23.38
#